data_AF-M3H353-F1
#
_entry.id   AF-M3H353-F1
#
_cell.length_a   1.000
_cell.length_b   1.000
_cell.length_c   1.000
_cell.angle_alpha   90.00
_cell.angle_beta   90.00
_cell.angle_gamma   90.00
#
_symmetry.space_group_name_H-M   'P 1'
#
loop_
_entity.id
_entity.type
_entity.pdbx_description
1 polymer ?
#
loop_
_entity_poly.entity_id
_entity_poly.type
_entity_poly.pdbx_seq_one_letter_code
_entity_poly.pdbx_strand_id
1 'polypeptide(L)'
;MKEDEGKIIQFEELGTWSVKKSNQKPKCNHDSAYIVEGSPYLQCQTCEEDLDPIWFMARIADKEQVREWRVKRLTDLINDLNQKIENQNRFKCEHCGKFTKILK
;
A
#
# COMPACT_ATOMS: atom_id res chain seq x y z
N MET A 1 -60.13 -6.01 9.72
CA MET A 1 -59.08 -5.18 9.10
C MET A 1 -58.29 -4.59 10.25
N LYS A 2 -57.06 -5.06 10.47
CA LYS A 2 -56.17 -4.53 11.51
C LYS A 2 -55.23 -3.55 10.80
N GLU A 3 -55.40 -2.27 11.08
CA GLU A 3 -54.49 -1.23 10.62
C GLU A 3 -53.28 -1.30 11.56
N ASP A 4 -52.19 -1.93 11.09
CA ASP A 4 -50.88 -1.83 11.73
C ASP A 4 -50.37 -0.41 11.47
N GLU A 5 -50.69 0.51 12.38
CA GLU A 5 -50.08 1.82 12.44
C GLU A 5 -48.58 1.65 12.63
N GLY A 6 -47.83 1.92 11.54
CA GLY A 6 -46.38 1.91 11.54
C GLY A 6 -45.86 2.79 12.68
N LYS A 7 -45.21 2.15 13.65
CA LYS A 7 -44.54 2.81 14.77
C LYS A 7 -43.47 3.75 14.20
N ILE A 8 -43.81 5.04 14.04
CA ILE A 8 -42.85 6.09 13.73
C ILE A 8 -42.01 6.28 14.99
N ILE A 9 -40.77 5.80 14.95
CA ILE A 9 -39.84 5.93 16.07
C ILE A 9 -39.38 7.39 16.12
N GLN A 10 -39.77 8.13 17.15
CA GLN A 10 -39.27 9.47 17.39
C GLN A 10 -37.81 9.37 17.86
N PHE A 11 -36.88 9.95 17.09
CA PHE A 11 -35.43 9.90 17.37
C PHE A 11 -35.06 10.47 18.75
N GLU A 12 -35.92 11.27 19.37
CA GLU A 12 -35.74 11.80 20.72
C GLU A 12 -35.83 10.72 21.82
N GLU A 13 -36.57 9.62 21.58
CA GLU A 13 -36.64 8.46 22.50
C GLU A 13 -35.37 7.60 22.44
N LEU A 14 -34.61 7.68 21.34
CA LEU A 14 -33.27 7.11 21.22
C LEU A 14 -32.27 8.09 21.85
N GLY A 15 -32.39 8.27 23.17
CA GLY A 15 -31.59 9.20 23.96
C GLY A 15 -30.15 9.26 23.46
N THR A 16 -29.65 10.48 23.22
CA THR A 16 -28.39 10.76 22.53
C THR A 16 -27.37 9.67 22.85
N TRP A 17 -27.11 8.78 21.89
CA TRP A 17 -26.05 7.80 22.01
C TRP A 17 -24.75 8.60 21.90
N SER A 18 -24.40 9.24 23.00
CA SER A 18 -23.21 10.03 23.15
C SER A 18 -22.10 9.00 23.22
N VAL A 19 -21.63 8.61 22.03
CA VAL A 19 -20.41 7.84 21.88
C VAL A 19 -19.35 8.67 22.58
N LYS A 20 -18.87 8.18 23.73
CA LYS A 20 -17.72 8.76 24.41
C LYS A 20 -16.56 8.68 23.42
N LYS A 21 -16.27 9.77 22.70
CA LYS A 21 -15.07 9.89 21.88
C LYS A 21 -13.90 9.68 22.84
N SER A 22 -13.17 8.58 22.65
CA SER A 22 -11.96 8.35 23.42
C SER A 22 -10.97 9.44 23.03
N ASN A 23 -10.39 10.15 24.00
CA ASN A 23 -9.32 11.13 23.76
C ASN A 23 -7.98 10.46 23.37
N GLN A 24 -7.91 9.13 23.33
CA GLN A 24 -6.73 8.42 22.87
C GLN A 24 -6.73 8.47 21.35
N LYS A 25 -5.83 9.29 20.79
CA LYS A 25 -5.54 9.25 19.36
C LYS A 25 -5.07 7.84 19.02
N PRO A 26 -5.61 7.21 17.96
CA PRO A 26 -5.15 5.90 17.54
C PRO A 26 -3.64 5.97 17.27
N LYS A 27 -2.90 4.91 17.63
CA LYS A 27 -1.49 4.78 17.22
C LYS A 27 -1.46 4.87 15.69
N CYS A 28 -0.97 6.00 15.17
CA CYS A 28 -0.92 6.27 13.75
C CYS A 28 0.53 6.19 13.26
N ASN A 29 0.73 5.61 12.08
CA ASN A 29 2.03 5.53 11.44
C ASN A 29 2.34 6.76 10.56
N HIS A 30 1.40 7.71 10.44
CA HIS A 30 1.46 8.91 9.61
C HIS A 30 1.92 8.60 8.18
N ASP A 31 1.24 7.64 7.54
CA ASP A 31 1.60 7.16 6.21
C ASP A 31 0.89 7.93 5.08
N SER A 32 -0.13 8.73 5.41
CA SER A 32 -0.85 9.59 4.47
C SER A 32 -1.18 10.95 5.08
N ALA A 33 -1.20 11.98 4.22
CA ALA A 33 -1.46 13.35 4.62
C ALA A 33 -2.29 14.13 3.58
N TYR A 34 -3.01 15.15 4.02
CA TYR A 34 -3.66 16.18 3.23
C TYR A 34 -2.83 17.46 3.21
N ILE A 35 -2.89 18.19 2.10
CA ILE A 35 -2.37 19.56 2.00
C ILE A 35 -3.46 20.49 2.52
N VAL A 36 -3.14 21.28 3.52
CA VAL A 36 -4.04 22.32 4.05
C VAL A 36 -3.59 23.64 3.45
N GLU A 37 -4.39 24.21 2.53
CA GLU A 37 -4.05 25.47 1.87
C GLU A 37 -3.88 26.60 2.90
N GLY A 38 -2.77 27.34 2.79
CA GLY A 38 -2.42 28.41 3.73
C GLY A 38 -1.79 27.95 5.05
N SER A 39 -1.66 26.64 5.29
CA SER A 39 -0.93 26.09 6.43
C SER A 39 0.53 25.78 6.06
N PRO A 40 1.51 26.02 6.95
CA PRO A 40 2.86 25.51 6.78
C PRO A 40 2.97 24.01 7.10
N TYR A 41 1.93 23.37 7.61
CA TYR A 41 1.89 21.96 7.99
C TYR A 41 1.00 21.13 7.07
N LEU A 42 1.30 19.84 6.97
CA LEU A 42 0.40 18.84 6.40
C LEU A 42 -0.51 18.29 7.50
N GLN A 43 -1.69 17.76 7.14
CA GLN A 43 -2.56 17.11 8.12
C GLN A 43 -2.62 15.61 7.88
N CYS A 44 -2.39 14.77 8.90
CA CYS A 44 -2.53 13.33 8.76
C CYS A 44 -3.97 12.93 8.44
N GLN A 45 -4.18 12.07 7.44
CA GLN A 45 -5.54 11.64 7.06
C GLN A 45 -6.19 10.70 8.08
N THR A 46 -5.40 10.07 8.96
CA THR A 46 -5.89 9.05 9.90
C THR A 46 -6.11 9.60 11.31
N CYS A 47 -5.17 10.40 11.81
CA CYS A 47 -5.24 10.93 13.18
C CYS A 47 -5.39 12.46 13.24
N GLU A 48 -5.50 13.11 12.08
CA GLU A 48 -5.74 14.56 11.93
C GLU A 48 -4.67 15.45 12.57
N GLU A 49 -3.52 14.88 12.92
CA GLU A 49 -2.38 15.62 13.47
C GLU A 49 -1.63 16.41 12.41
N ASP A 50 -1.15 17.58 12.81
CA ASP A 50 -0.24 18.37 11.98
C ASP A 50 1.12 17.65 11.88
N LEU A 51 1.58 17.51 10.64
CA LEU A 51 2.83 16.89 10.28
C LEU A 51 3.75 17.94 9.67
N ASP A 52 5.01 17.91 10.09
CA ASP A 52 6.07 18.66 9.43
C ASP A 52 6.26 18.14 8.00
N PRO A 53 6.14 19.00 6.97
CA PRO A 53 6.24 18.56 5.58
C PRO A 53 7.62 17.97 5.25
N ILE A 54 8.71 18.49 5.83
CA ILE A 54 10.07 18.02 5.54
C ILE A 54 10.26 16.60 6.10
N TRP A 55 9.84 16.37 7.35
CA TRP A 55 9.86 15.07 7.98
C TRP A 55 9.02 14.04 7.20
N PHE A 56 7.80 14.41 6.79
CA PHE A 56 6.91 13.53 6.05
C PHE A 56 7.52 13.16 4.68
N MET A 57 8.07 14.14 3.96
CA MET A 57 8.71 13.93 2.66
C MET A 57 9.98 13.07 2.76
N ALA A 58 10.84 13.30 3.77
CA ALA A 58 12.02 12.49 4.00
C ALA A 58 11.66 11.02 4.26
N ARG A 59 10.64 10.79 5.10
CA ARG A 59 10.12 9.45 5.39
C ARG A 59 9.56 8.75 4.15
N ILE A 60 8.86 9.46 3.27
CA ILE A 60 8.37 8.90 1.99
C ILE A 60 9.54 8.56 1.08
N ALA A 61 10.51 9.49 0.94
CA ALA A 61 11.68 9.29 0.09
C ALA A 61 12.47 8.04 0.49
N ASP A 62 12.70 7.84 1.80
CA ASP A 62 13.39 6.63 2.30
C ASP A 62 12.62 5.35 1.95
N LYS A 63 11.29 5.36 2.11
CA LYS A 63 10.45 4.21 1.77
C LYS A 63 10.50 3.90 0.28
N GLU A 64 10.42 4.92 -0.57
CA GLU A 64 10.48 4.76 -2.02
C GLU A 64 11.87 4.28 -2.48
N GLN A 65 12.95 4.84 -1.94
CA GLN A 65 14.31 4.40 -2.26
C GLN A 65 14.53 2.92 -1.93
N VAL A 66 14.04 2.46 -0.77
CA VAL A 66 14.11 1.05 -0.39
C VAL A 66 13.27 0.17 -1.34
N ARG A 67 12.09 0.64 -1.77
CA ARG A 67 11.24 -0.07 -2.73
C ARG A 67 11.92 -0.20 -4.09
N GLU A 68 12.44 0.90 -4.63
CA GLU A 68 13.17 0.91 -5.90
C GLU A 68 14.38 -0.02 -5.87
N TRP A 69 15.18 0.04 -4.81
CA TRP A 69 16.32 -0.85 -4.64
C TRP A 69 15.90 -2.32 -4.60
N ARG A 70 14.82 -2.66 -3.89
CA ARG A 70 14.29 -4.02 -3.84
C ARG A 70 13.80 -4.50 -5.20
N VAL A 71 13.06 -3.66 -5.92
CA VAL A 71 12.55 -3.98 -7.27
C VAL A 71 13.72 -4.28 -8.18
N LYS A 72 14.71 -3.38 -8.25
CA LYS A 72 15.92 -3.58 -9.08
C LYS A 72 16.62 -4.88 -8.74
N ARG A 73 16.88 -5.14 -7.45
CA ARG A 73 17.56 -6.36 -7.01
C ARG A 73 16.79 -7.63 -7.37
N LEU A 74 15.47 -7.63 -7.22
CA LEU A 74 14.64 -8.79 -7.58
C LEU A 74 14.62 -9.00 -9.09
N THR A 75 14.53 -7.93 -9.88
CA THR A 75 14.62 -8.00 -11.35
C THR A 75 15.95 -8.59 -11.80
N ASP A 76 17.07 -8.13 -11.23
CA ASP A 76 18.40 -8.65 -11.55
C ASP A 76 18.50 -10.15 -11.23
N LEU A 77 18.01 -10.58 -10.06
CA LEU A 77 17.97 -12.00 -9.68
C LEU A 77 17.12 -12.85 -10.63
N ILE A 78 15.96 -12.35 -11.05
CA ILE A 78 15.08 -13.06 -11.99
C ILE A 78 15.78 -13.19 -13.35
N ASN A 79 16.45 -12.14 -13.82
CA ASN A 79 17.19 -12.17 -15.08
C ASN A 79 18.33 -13.20 -15.03
N ASP A 80 19.10 -13.24 -13.94
CA ASP A 80 20.15 -14.24 -13.74
C ASP A 80 19.60 -15.68 -13.74
N LEU A 81 18.46 -15.90 -13.08
CA LEU A 81 17.80 -17.21 -13.07
C LEU A 81 17.29 -17.60 -14.46
N ASN A 82 16.66 -16.67 -15.18
CA ASN A 82 16.20 -16.90 -16.55
C ASN A 82 17.37 -17.26 -17.48
N GLN A 83 18.51 -16.56 -17.38
CA GLN A 83 19.71 -16.90 -18.16
C GLN A 83 20.23 -18.30 -17.83
N LYS A 84 20.26 -18.68 -16.54
CA LYS A 84 20.68 -20.03 -16.13
C LYS A 84 19.75 -21.10 -16.70
N ILE A 85 18.44 -20.90 -16.60
CA ILE A 85 17.43 -21.81 -17.14
C ILE A 85 17.55 -21.91 -18.66
N GLU A 86 17.71 -20.79 -19.36
CA GLU A 86 17.92 -20.80 -20.81
C GLU A 86 19.17 -21.57 -21.22
N ASN A 87 20.27 -21.41 -20.49
CA ASN A 87 21.52 -22.11 -20.78
C ASN A 87 21.42 -23.61 -20.50
N GLN A 88 20.72 -24.00 -19.42
CA GLN A 88 20.44 -25.40 -19.10
C GLN A 88 19.49 -26.05 -20.11
N ASN A 89 18.54 -25.28 -20.66
CA ASN A 89 17.59 -25.73 -21.68
C ASN A 89 18.13 -25.66 -23.11
N ARG A 90 19.45 -25.74 -23.29
CA ARG A 90 20.10 -25.82 -24.60
C ARG A 90 21.08 -26.99 -24.63
N PHE A 91 20.99 -27.81 -25.66
CA PHE A 91 21.98 -28.85 -25.95
C PHE A 91 22.88 -28.41 -27.10
N LYS A 92 24.16 -28.77 -27.04
CA LYS A 92 25.09 -28.54 -28.14
C LYS A 92 24.92 -29.65 -29.19
N CYS A 93 24.61 -29.29 -30.43
CA CYS A 93 24.53 -30.24 -31.53
C CYS A 93 25.91 -30.80 -31.86
N GLU A 94 26.06 -32.13 -31.94
CA GLU A 94 27.33 -32.77 -32.27
C GLU A 94 27.74 -32.57 -33.74
N HIS A 95 26.76 -32.46 -34.65
CA HIS A 95 27.03 -32.28 -36.08
C HIS A 95 27.55 -30.88 -36.43
N CYS A 96 27.01 -29.82 -35.83
CA CYS A 96 27.35 -28.43 -36.19
C CYS A 96 27.87 -27.57 -35.02
N GLY A 97 27.94 -28.12 -33.81
CA GLY A 97 28.45 -27.43 -32.62
C GLY A 97 27.56 -26.33 -32.06
N LYS A 98 26.40 -26.05 -32.66
CA LYS A 98 25.47 -24.97 -32.23
C LYS A 98 24.60 -25.41 -31.06
N PHE A 99 24.29 -24.49 -30.16
CA PHE A 99 23.33 -24.73 -29.07
C PHE A 99 21.89 -24.64 -29.58
N THR A 100 21.09 -25.70 -29.37
CA THR A 100 19.69 -25.82 -29.77
C THR A 100 18.80 -26.01 -28.55
N LYS A 101 17.59 -25.43 -28.55
CA LYS A 101 16.62 -25.59 -27.46
C LYS A 101 16.21 -27.06 -27.30
N ILE A 102 15.93 -27.48 -26.06
CA ILE A 102 15.27 -28.77 -25.79
C ILE A 102 13.86 -28.71 -26.41
N LEU A 103 13.61 -29.53 -27.42
CA LEU A 103 12.26 -29.73 -27.96
C LEU A 103 11.43 -30.47 -26.88
N LYS A 104 10.33 -29.86 -26.43
CA LYS A 104 9.35 -30.49 -25.54
C LYS A 104 8.41 -31.37 -26.36
#